data_AF-A0A813EJL4-F1
#
_entry.id   AF-A0A813EJL4-F1
#
_cell.length_a   1.000
_cell.length_b   1.000
_cell.length_c   1.000
_cell.angle_alpha   90.00
_cell.angle_beta   90.00
_cell.angle_gamma   90.00
#
_symmetry.space_group_name_H-M   'P 1'
#
loop_
_entity.id
_entity.type
_entity.pdbx_description
1 polymer ?
#
loop_
_entity_poly.entity_id
_entity_poly.type
_entity_poly.pdbx_seq_one_letter_code
_entity_poly.pdbx_strand_id
1 'polypeptide(L)'
;APAASSSPEPASQRQQQPYQQQSAPTPPGDTRTTKELMEECQRRALDTSGCSVRDDLIDLLRQNPVGASAATGGSNKAPPSVPAPPARSGTAPRLSAAQPAPPPARPAPKAQATFTVWDRRTVPASCTTRKQQALFLLGFDPLRAVPSPSDLRSAYKRAAMESHPDRQQNHGRQAEAKEVFQKVKDGFDYLSPIAQ
;
A
#
# COMPACT_ATOMS: atom_id res chain seq x y z
N ALA A 1 23.77 6.77 -73.29
CA ALA A 1 24.19 8.18 -73.09
C ALA A 1 22.95 9.06 -73.14
N PRO A 2 22.78 10.14 -72.34
CA PRO A 2 23.67 10.82 -71.36
C PRO A 2 23.24 10.54 -69.88
N ALA A 3 24.05 10.68 -68.82
CA ALA A 3 24.60 11.88 -68.13
C ALA A 3 23.52 12.87 -67.63
N ALA A 4 23.59 13.60 -66.53
CA ALA A 4 24.31 13.63 -65.26
C ALA A 4 23.74 14.87 -64.52
N SER A 5 23.65 14.81 -63.18
CA SER A 5 23.80 15.93 -62.22
C SER A 5 22.81 17.11 -62.21
N SER A 6 22.19 17.36 -61.03
CA SER A 6 22.45 18.53 -60.17
C SER A 6 21.19 19.04 -59.41
N SER A 7 21.21 18.84 -58.08
CA SER A 7 20.64 19.72 -57.03
C SER A 7 21.17 21.18 -57.19
N PRO A 8 20.57 22.26 -56.61
CA PRO A 8 20.10 22.32 -55.21
C PRO A 8 18.87 23.21 -54.88
N GLU A 9 18.45 23.05 -53.62
CA GLU A 9 17.55 23.86 -52.81
C GLU A 9 17.92 25.36 -52.78
N PRO A 10 16.99 26.28 -52.41
CA PRO A 10 17.09 26.78 -51.04
C PRO A 10 15.77 27.17 -50.34
N ALA A 11 15.77 26.92 -49.03
CA ALA A 11 15.36 27.85 -47.96
C ALA A 11 13.88 28.28 -47.87
N SER A 12 13.07 27.42 -47.24
CA SER A 12 11.90 27.88 -46.47
C SER A 12 12.29 28.09 -45.01
N GLN A 13 12.59 29.34 -44.70
CA GLN A 13 12.83 29.89 -43.37
C GLN A 13 11.55 29.81 -42.53
N ARG A 14 11.28 28.66 -41.88
CA ARG A 14 10.24 28.57 -40.85
C ARG A 14 10.75 29.22 -39.57
N GLN A 15 10.28 30.45 -39.33
CA GLN A 15 10.17 31.05 -38.01
C GLN A 15 9.64 30.01 -37.01
N GLN A 16 10.48 29.60 -36.08
CA GLN A 16 10.06 28.89 -34.88
C GLN A 16 9.68 29.93 -33.85
N GLN A 17 8.37 30.19 -33.69
CA GLN A 17 7.87 30.78 -32.45
C GLN A 17 7.86 29.69 -31.37
N PRO A 18 8.34 29.96 -30.15
CA PRO A 18 8.17 29.03 -29.04
C PRO A 18 6.68 28.97 -28.70
N TYR A 19 6.07 27.80 -28.92
CA TYR A 19 4.75 27.48 -28.39
C TYR A 19 4.81 27.60 -26.86
N GLN A 20 4.34 28.73 -26.33
CA GLN A 20 3.86 28.82 -24.95
C GLN A 20 2.69 27.83 -24.85
N GLN A 21 2.99 26.65 -24.33
CA GLN A 21 2.08 25.53 -24.18
C GLN A 21 1.03 25.89 -23.12
N GLN A 22 -0.01 26.60 -23.55
CA GLN A 22 -1.23 26.82 -22.79
C GLN A 22 -2.00 25.50 -22.74
N SER A 23 -1.72 24.72 -21.71
CA SER A 23 -2.47 23.52 -21.37
C SER A 23 -3.84 23.91 -20.79
N ALA A 24 -4.85 23.22 -21.28
CA ALA A 24 -6.29 23.35 -21.06
C ALA A 24 -6.75 23.55 -19.58
N PRO A 25 -7.96 24.10 -19.35
CA PRO A 25 -8.51 24.34 -18.02
C PRO A 25 -8.84 23.01 -17.31
N THR A 26 -8.08 22.72 -16.24
CA THR A 26 -8.39 21.64 -15.29
C THR A 26 -9.55 22.00 -14.35
N PRO A 27 -10.35 21.01 -13.91
CA PRO A 27 -11.53 21.17 -13.04
C PRO A 27 -11.19 21.80 -11.66
N PRO A 28 -12.20 22.23 -10.87
CA PRO A 28 -12.00 22.98 -9.64
C PRO A 28 -11.50 22.07 -8.49
N GLY A 29 -10.21 21.77 -8.51
CA GLY A 29 -9.44 21.25 -7.39
C GLY A 29 -8.18 22.08 -7.30
N ASP A 30 -8.01 22.81 -6.19
CA ASP A 30 -6.91 23.73 -5.84
C ASP A 30 -6.11 24.27 -7.03
N THR A 31 -6.40 25.49 -7.49
CA THR A 31 -5.71 26.15 -8.63
C THR A 31 -4.22 26.41 -8.39
N ARG A 32 -3.72 26.20 -7.18
CA ARG A 32 -2.35 26.51 -6.76
C ARG A 32 -1.33 25.75 -7.58
N THR A 33 -0.39 26.46 -8.19
CA THR A 33 0.67 25.83 -8.98
C THR A 33 1.57 24.95 -8.11
N THR A 34 2.24 23.96 -8.72
CA THR A 34 3.22 23.10 -8.01
C THR A 34 4.28 23.92 -7.27
N LYS A 35 4.67 25.07 -7.83
CA LYS A 35 5.58 26.03 -7.21
C LYS A 35 5.01 26.64 -5.93
N GLU A 36 3.75 27.09 -5.94
CA GLU A 36 3.08 27.65 -4.76
C GLU A 36 2.94 26.60 -3.65
N LEU A 37 2.66 25.35 -4.01
CA LEU A 37 2.57 24.25 -3.05
C LEU A 37 3.93 23.94 -2.39
N MET A 38 5.03 23.92 -3.15
CA MET A 38 6.37 23.77 -2.58
C MET A 38 6.75 24.93 -1.65
N GLU A 39 6.43 26.17 -2.03
CA GLU A 39 6.69 27.36 -1.21
C GLU A 39 5.89 27.30 0.11
N GLU A 40 4.66 26.78 0.07
CA GLU A 40 3.85 26.58 1.28
C GLU A 40 4.38 25.44 2.17
N CYS A 41 4.86 24.34 1.59
CA CYS A 41 5.56 23.30 2.34
C CYS A 41 6.82 23.86 3.01
N GLN A 42 7.60 24.67 2.30
CA GLN A 42 8.81 25.31 2.82
C GLN A 42 8.49 26.30 3.95
N ARG A 43 7.42 27.11 3.82
CA ARG A 43 6.93 27.99 4.90
C ARG A 43 6.54 27.22 6.16
N ARG A 44 6.09 25.98 6.01
CA ARG A 44 5.71 25.09 7.12
C ARG A 44 6.87 24.20 7.61
N ALA A 45 8.08 24.41 7.08
CA ALA A 45 9.27 23.58 7.33
C ALA A 45 9.02 22.07 7.07
N LEU A 46 8.17 21.77 6.09
CA LEU A 46 7.89 20.40 5.67
C LEU A 46 8.94 19.98 4.65
N ASP A 47 9.51 18.78 4.86
CA ASP A 47 10.46 18.21 3.94
C ASP A 47 9.74 17.81 2.64
N THR A 48 10.23 18.34 1.52
CA THR A 48 9.70 18.03 0.17
C THR A 48 10.63 17.09 -0.58
N SER A 49 11.60 16.47 0.11
CA SER A 49 12.61 15.58 -0.48
C SER A 49 11.96 14.25 -0.90
N GLY A 50 11.31 14.26 -2.05
CA GLY A 50 10.57 13.12 -2.60
C GLY A 50 9.23 13.49 -3.23
N CYS A 51 8.69 14.69 -2.98
CA CYS A 51 7.47 15.18 -3.59
C CYS A 51 7.78 15.75 -4.99
N SER A 52 7.70 14.89 -6.00
CA SER A 52 7.92 15.28 -7.40
C SER A 52 6.62 15.62 -8.14
N VAL A 53 5.47 15.25 -7.57
CA VAL A 53 4.15 15.47 -8.17
C VAL A 53 3.36 16.47 -7.34
N ARG A 54 2.52 17.26 -8.02
CA ARG A 54 1.62 18.25 -7.41
C ARG A 54 0.76 17.64 -6.31
N ASP A 55 0.21 16.46 -6.55
CA ASP A 55 -0.66 15.75 -5.62
C ASP A 55 0.06 15.41 -4.31
N ASP A 56 1.34 14.99 -4.35
CA ASP A 56 2.13 14.71 -3.14
C ASP A 56 2.27 15.97 -2.26
N LEU A 57 2.47 17.14 -2.88
CA LEU A 57 2.57 18.41 -2.17
C LEU A 57 1.24 18.85 -1.56
N ILE A 58 0.13 18.62 -2.27
CA ILE A 58 -1.23 18.89 -1.74
C ILE A 58 -1.51 17.98 -0.54
N ASP A 59 -1.18 16.68 -0.65
CA ASP A 59 -1.38 15.72 0.43
C ASP A 59 -0.57 16.09 1.68
N LEU A 60 0.70 16.48 1.49
CA LEU A 60 1.59 16.90 2.56
C LEU A 60 1.06 18.13 3.34
N LEU A 61 0.49 19.11 2.61
CA LEU A 61 -0.11 20.30 3.20
C LEU A 61 -1.43 20.02 3.92
N ARG A 62 -2.21 19.04 3.45
CA ARG A 62 -3.44 18.60 4.11
C ARG A 62 -3.17 17.80 5.37
N GLN A 63 -2.11 17.00 5.38
CA GLN A 63 -1.67 16.22 6.53
C GLN A 63 -1.10 17.09 7.66
N ASN A 64 -0.62 18.29 7.33
CA ASN A 64 -0.08 19.26 8.30
C ASN A 64 -0.84 20.58 8.25
N PRO A 65 -2.13 20.61 8.68
CA PRO A 65 -2.90 21.84 8.71
C PRO A 65 -2.29 22.84 9.70
N VAL A 66 -2.23 24.12 9.32
CA VAL A 66 -1.74 25.20 10.20
C VAL A 66 -2.64 25.27 11.43
N GLY A 67 -2.19 24.69 12.54
CA GLY A 67 -2.92 24.71 13.81
C GLY A 67 -2.79 23.47 14.70
N ALA A 68 -2.23 22.36 14.22
CA ALA A 68 -2.24 21.09 14.98
C ALA A 68 -0.98 20.79 15.82
N SER A 69 -0.09 21.76 16.04
CA SER A 69 1.12 21.55 16.86
C SER A 69 0.97 22.16 18.25
N ALA A 70 0.02 21.67 19.05
CA ALA A 70 -0.04 21.90 20.49
C ALA A 70 -0.96 20.88 21.19
N ALA A 71 -0.51 19.64 21.39
CA ALA A 71 -1.05 18.76 22.43
C ALA A 71 -0.11 17.58 22.71
N THR A 72 0.85 17.83 23.59
CA THR A 72 1.64 16.81 24.28
C THR A 72 0.77 16.07 25.29
N GLY A 73 0.85 14.74 25.30
CA GLY A 73 0.90 13.98 26.54
C GLY A 73 -0.40 13.41 27.12
N GLY A 74 -0.38 12.08 27.35
CA GLY A 74 -1.03 11.45 28.50
C GLY A 74 -2.20 10.53 28.16
N SER A 75 -2.04 9.23 28.44
CA SER A 75 -3.12 8.34 28.90
C SER A 75 -2.57 7.00 29.41
N ASN A 76 -2.09 7.00 30.65
CA ASN A 76 -2.11 5.81 31.51
C ASN A 76 -3.44 5.81 32.25
N LYS A 77 -4.36 4.87 31.94
CA LYS A 77 -5.47 4.53 32.84
C LYS A 77 -6.10 3.17 32.48
N ALA A 78 -5.63 2.11 33.15
CA ALA A 78 -6.40 0.88 33.36
C ALA A 78 -7.53 1.15 34.37
N PRO A 79 -8.68 0.46 34.28
CA PRO A 79 -9.09 -0.50 35.32
C PRO A 79 -10.04 -1.62 34.79
N PRO A 80 -10.75 -2.42 35.63
CA PRO A 80 -10.26 -3.41 36.59
C PRO A 80 -10.89 -4.82 36.40
N SER A 81 -10.33 -5.79 37.13
CA SER A 81 -10.81 -7.15 37.39
C SER A 81 -12.26 -7.25 37.90
N VAL A 82 -12.95 -8.37 37.61
CA VAL A 82 -13.63 -9.36 38.53
C VAL A 82 -14.48 -10.39 37.70
N PRO A 83 -15.13 -11.45 38.26
CA PRO A 83 -14.58 -12.78 38.59
C PRO A 83 -15.40 -13.97 38.00
N ALA A 84 -14.89 -15.21 38.16
CA ALA A 84 -15.60 -16.49 37.90
C ALA A 84 -16.81 -16.72 38.85
N PRO A 85 -17.82 -17.57 38.53
CA PRO A 85 -17.85 -19.00 38.96
C PRO A 85 -18.77 -19.92 38.07
N PRO A 86 -19.34 -21.07 38.54
CA PRO A 86 -18.74 -22.41 38.60
C PRO A 86 -19.51 -23.50 37.80
N ALA A 87 -18.96 -24.72 37.87
CA ALA A 87 -19.34 -25.98 37.21
C ALA A 87 -20.81 -26.43 37.30
N ARG A 88 -21.26 -27.18 36.28
CA ARG A 88 -22.28 -28.25 36.44
C ARG A 88 -21.89 -29.51 35.66
N SER A 89 -21.88 -30.59 36.40
CA SER A 89 -21.64 -31.98 36.00
C SER A 89 -22.73 -32.53 35.09
N GLY A 90 -22.33 -33.42 34.17
CA GLY A 90 -23.22 -34.28 33.39
C GLY A 90 -22.50 -35.54 32.95
N THR A 91 -22.58 -36.59 33.78
CA THR A 91 -22.42 -38.02 33.49
C THR A 91 -23.40 -38.46 32.38
N ALA A 92 -23.23 -39.44 31.49
CA ALA A 92 -22.35 -40.61 31.37
C ALA A 92 -22.39 -41.13 29.88
N PRO A 93 -22.21 -42.43 29.54
CA PRO A 93 -20.98 -42.97 28.95
C PRO A 93 -21.15 -43.59 27.53
N ARG A 94 -20.04 -44.12 26.97
CA ARG A 94 -19.92 -45.46 26.36
C ARG A 94 -19.29 -45.53 24.94
N LEU A 95 -18.07 -46.10 24.93
CA LEU A 95 -17.38 -46.95 23.94
C LEU A 95 -16.85 -46.40 22.61
N SER A 96 -15.51 -46.37 22.57
CA SER A 96 -14.62 -47.04 21.61
C SER A 96 -14.79 -46.76 20.11
N ALA A 97 -13.94 -45.85 19.63
CA ALA A 97 -13.18 -46.07 18.41
C ALA A 97 -11.74 -45.60 18.66
N ALA A 98 -10.79 -46.49 18.42
CA ALA A 98 -9.36 -46.24 18.56
C ALA A 98 -8.95 -45.01 17.73
N GLN A 99 -8.62 -43.91 18.42
CA GLN A 99 -8.09 -42.72 17.79
C GLN A 99 -6.56 -42.88 17.69
N PRO A 100 -5.95 -42.90 16.50
CA PRO A 100 -4.50 -42.86 16.39
C PRO A 100 -4.00 -41.54 16.98
N ALA A 101 -2.92 -41.63 17.75
CA ALA A 101 -2.29 -40.53 18.47
C ALA A 101 -2.16 -39.27 17.58
N PRO A 102 -2.44 -38.06 18.11
CA PRO A 102 -2.14 -36.84 17.38
C PRO A 102 -0.63 -36.79 17.10
N PRO A 103 -0.19 -36.53 15.87
CA PRO A 103 1.24 -36.33 15.59
C PRO A 103 1.78 -35.19 16.46
N PRO A 104 3.07 -35.23 16.85
CA PRO A 104 3.67 -34.18 17.65
C PRO A 104 3.43 -32.84 16.97
N ALA A 105 2.81 -31.92 17.72
CA ALA A 105 2.54 -30.56 17.31
C ALA A 105 3.80 -29.99 16.66
N ARG A 106 3.74 -29.76 15.34
CA ARG A 106 4.70 -28.88 14.68
C ARG A 106 4.75 -27.59 15.49
N PRO A 107 5.93 -27.05 15.85
CA PRO A 107 6.01 -25.76 16.49
C PRO A 107 5.29 -24.77 15.57
N ALA A 108 4.18 -24.22 16.06
CA ALA A 108 3.49 -23.13 15.40
C ALA A 108 4.54 -22.06 15.06
N PRO A 109 4.61 -21.56 13.81
CA PRO A 109 5.51 -20.47 13.49
C PRO A 109 5.19 -19.33 14.46
N LYS A 110 6.18 -19.03 15.31
CA LYS A 110 6.13 -18.03 16.37
C LYS A 110 5.54 -16.74 15.79
N ALA A 111 4.37 -16.36 16.32
CA ALA A 111 3.85 -14.99 16.38
C ALA A 111 4.40 -14.03 15.31
N GLN A 112 4.08 -14.26 14.03
CA GLN A 112 3.93 -13.12 13.13
C GLN A 112 2.60 -12.50 13.54
N ALA A 113 2.68 -11.36 14.22
CA ALA A 113 1.53 -10.60 14.67
C ALA A 113 0.45 -10.57 13.59
N THR A 114 -0.80 -10.68 14.04
CA THR A 114 -2.07 -10.71 13.33
C THR A 114 -2.32 -9.45 12.49
N PHE A 115 -1.41 -9.10 11.59
CA PHE A 115 -1.60 -8.03 10.61
C PHE A 115 -2.49 -8.59 9.52
N THR A 116 -3.75 -8.16 9.52
CA THR A 116 -4.67 -8.47 8.44
C THR A 116 -4.23 -7.72 7.17
N VAL A 117 -4.77 -8.07 6.01
CA VAL A 117 -4.53 -7.28 4.78
C VAL A 117 -4.92 -5.81 4.95
N TRP A 118 -5.87 -5.51 5.85
CA TRP A 118 -6.37 -4.17 6.13
C TRP A 118 -5.36 -3.30 6.87
N ASP A 119 -4.63 -3.87 7.82
CA ASP A 119 -3.58 -3.17 8.56
C ASP A 119 -2.36 -2.85 7.66
N ARG A 120 -2.18 -3.62 6.59
CA ARG A 120 -1.05 -3.49 5.65
C ARG A 120 -1.34 -2.56 4.47
N ARG A 121 -2.55 -2.00 4.37
CA ARG A 121 -2.94 -1.11 3.26
C ARG A 121 -2.11 0.17 3.19
N THR A 122 -1.64 0.63 4.35
CA THR A 122 -0.76 1.78 4.51
C THR A 122 0.66 1.25 4.60
N VAL A 123 1.38 1.38 3.48
CA VAL A 123 2.79 1.03 3.44
C VAL A 123 3.55 2.01 4.33
N PRO A 124 4.28 1.55 5.35
CA PRO A 124 5.02 2.44 6.24
C PRO A 124 6.17 3.09 5.46
N ALA A 125 6.52 4.33 5.84
CA ALA A 125 7.63 5.08 5.24
C ALA A 125 8.99 4.35 5.33
N SER A 126 9.10 3.35 6.20
CA SER A 126 10.26 2.45 6.28
C SER A 126 10.44 1.56 5.05
N CYS A 127 9.41 1.35 4.22
CA CYS A 127 9.49 0.61 2.97
C CYS A 127 9.89 1.55 1.83
N THR A 128 11.18 1.80 1.69
CA THR A 128 11.74 2.75 0.71
C THR A 128 11.71 2.22 -0.72
N THR A 129 11.83 0.89 -0.92
CA THR A 129 11.87 0.29 -2.26
C THR A 129 10.54 -0.37 -2.63
N ARG A 130 10.16 -0.33 -3.92
CA ARG A 130 8.94 -0.99 -4.42
C ARG A 130 8.86 -2.48 -4.05
N LYS A 131 10.00 -3.18 -4.02
CA LYS A 131 10.10 -4.57 -3.55
C LYS A 131 9.67 -4.71 -2.10
N GLN A 132 10.16 -3.85 -1.20
CA GLN A 132 9.78 -3.87 0.21
C GLN A 132 8.30 -3.58 0.41
N GLN A 133 7.75 -2.62 -0.33
CA GLN A 133 6.32 -2.31 -0.29
C GLN A 133 5.47 -3.50 -0.71
N ALA A 134 5.85 -4.15 -1.82
CA ALA A 134 5.17 -5.36 -2.30
C ALA A 134 5.25 -6.51 -1.30
N LEU A 135 6.42 -6.75 -0.71
CA LEU A 135 6.62 -7.77 0.33
C LEU A 135 5.73 -7.48 1.55
N PHE A 136 5.72 -6.23 2.01
CA PHE A 136 4.89 -5.80 3.12
C PHE A 136 3.39 -6.00 2.86
N LEU A 137 2.89 -5.62 1.67
CA LEU A 137 1.49 -5.79 1.29
C LEU A 137 1.04 -7.26 1.29
N LEU A 138 1.93 -8.17 0.88
CA LEU A 138 1.71 -9.61 0.91
C LEU A 138 1.90 -10.23 2.31
N GLY A 139 2.35 -9.44 3.29
CA GLY A 139 2.55 -9.90 4.66
C GLY A 139 3.92 -10.49 4.95
N PHE A 140 4.91 -10.25 4.08
CA PHE A 140 6.29 -10.64 4.29
C PHE A 140 7.09 -9.52 4.97
N ASP A 141 8.18 -9.90 5.63
CA ASP A 141 9.12 -8.95 6.20
C ASP A 141 9.87 -8.21 5.07
N PRO A 142 9.72 -6.87 4.95
CA PRO A 142 10.33 -6.11 3.87
C PRO A 142 11.88 -6.17 3.88
N LEU A 143 12.49 -6.35 5.05
CA LEU A 143 13.96 -6.29 5.20
C LEU A 143 14.62 -7.65 5.09
N ARG A 144 13.91 -8.73 5.42
CA ARG A 144 14.52 -10.06 5.59
C ARG A 144 13.89 -11.16 4.74
N ALA A 145 12.70 -10.95 4.18
CA ALA A 145 12.01 -12.01 3.47
C ALA A 145 12.57 -12.21 2.05
N VAL A 146 12.89 -13.46 1.75
CA VAL A 146 13.08 -13.97 0.39
C VAL A 146 12.00 -15.03 0.17
N PRO A 147 10.77 -14.63 -0.21
CA PRO A 147 9.67 -15.58 -0.31
C PRO A 147 9.86 -16.50 -1.51
N SER A 148 9.56 -17.79 -1.33
CA SER A 148 9.50 -18.72 -2.45
C SER A 148 8.31 -18.39 -3.37
N PRO A 149 8.32 -18.79 -4.65
CA PRO A 149 7.20 -18.55 -5.56
C PRO A 149 5.91 -19.28 -5.12
N SER A 150 6.02 -20.35 -4.31
CA SER A 150 4.86 -20.99 -3.68
C SER A 150 4.27 -20.15 -2.55
N ASP A 151 5.13 -19.55 -1.73
CA ASP A 151 4.72 -18.69 -0.62
C ASP A 151 4.07 -17.41 -1.12
N LEU A 152 4.62 -16.78 -2.17
CA LEU A 152 4.03 -15.60 -2.80
C LEU A 152 2.60 -15.87 -3.27
N ARG A 153 2.37 -16.97 -3.99
CA ARG A 153 1.02 -17.35 -4.46
C ARG A 153 0.07 -17.62 -3.31
N SER A 154 0.56 -18.30 -2.27
CA SER A 154 -0.23 -18.62 -1.08
C SER A 154 -0.57 -17.39 -0.24
N ALA A 155 0.35 -16.43 -0.13
CA ALA A 155 0.14 -15.15 0.54
C ALA A 155 -0.82 -14.26 -0.26
N TYR A 156 -0.61 -14.16 -1.57
CA TYR A 156 -1.50 -13.45 -2.49
C TYR A 156 -2.93 -13.98 -2.39
N LYS A 157 -3.13 -15.30 -2.48
CA LYS A 157 -4.46 -15.93 -2.39
C LYS A 157 -5.16 -15.58 -1.08
N ARG A 158 -4.44 -15.60 0.06
CA ARG A 158 -4.99 -15.23 1.37
C ARG A 158 -5.42 -13.76 1.39
N ALA A 159 -4.50 -12.85 1.06
CA ALA A 159 -4.75 -11.41 1.06
C ALA A 159 -5.86 -11.00 0.06
N ALA A 160 -5.88 -11.61 -1.12
CA ALA A 160 -6.92 -11.43 -2.14
C ALA A 160 -8.29 -11.88 -1.63
N MET A 161 -8.37 -13.04 -0.96
CA MET A 161 -9.62 -13.54 -0.39
C MET A 161 -10.14 -12.68 0.76
N GLU A 162 -9.26 -12.06 1.55
CA GLU A 162 -9.62 -11.17 2.66
C GLU A 162 -10.11 -9.81 2.15
N SER A 163 -9.47 -9.26 1.11
CA SER A 163 -9.76 -7.94 0.52
C SER A 163 -10.76 -7.96 -0.64
N HIS A 164 -11.33 -9.12 -1.01
CA HIS A 164 -12.23 -9.22 -2.16
C HIS A 164 -13.52 -8.38 -1.97
N PRO A 165 -13.90 -7.51 -2.92
CA PRO A 165 -15.05 -6.61 -2.76
C PRO A 165 -16.41 -7.33 -2.69
N ASP A 166 -16.52 -8.51 -3.29
CA ASP A 166 -17.74 -9.33 -3.28
C ASP A 166 -18.03 -9.99 -1.91
N ARG A 167 -17.02 -10.10 -1.04
CA ARG A 167 -17.19 -10.71 0.28
C ARG A 167 -18.20 -9.90 1.10
N GLN A 168 -19.16 -10.58 1.73
CA GLN A 168 -20.17 -9.95 2.60
C GLN A 168 -19.54 -9.03 3.67
N GLN A 169 -18.42 -9.46 4.28
CA GLN A 169 -17.68 -8.66 5.29
C GLN A 169 -17.11 -7.33 4.75
N ASN A 170 -17.07 -7.15 3.43
CA ASN A 170 -16.52 -5.97 2.75
C ASN A 170 -17.59 -5.12 2.06
N HIS A 171 -18.88 -5.50 2.11
CA HIS A 171 -19.96 -4.76 1.44
C HIS A 171 -20.09 -3.31 1.93
N GLY A 172 -19.81 -3.05 3.21
CA GLY A 172 -19.78 -1.68 3.76
C GLY A 172 -18.55 -0.85 3.36
N ARG A 173 -17.54 -1.46 2.72
CA ARG A 173 -16.25 -0.84 2.37
C ARG A 173 -15.73 -1.30 1.00
N GLN A 174 -16.62 -1.52 0.03
CA GLN A 174 -16.26 -2.12 -1.27
C GLN A 174 -15.19 -1.33 -2.04
N ALA A 175 -15.25 0.00 -1.97
CA ALA A 175 -14.27 0.87 -2.59
C ALA A 175 -12.86 0.60 -2.01
N GLU A 176 -12.72 0.66 -0.69
CA GLU A 176 -11.46 0.36 0.00
C GLU A 176 -10.99 -1.08 -0.26
N ALA A 177 -11.92 -2.04 -0.28
CA ALA A 177 -11.63 -3.44 -0.57
C ALA A 177 -11.00 -3.60 -1.97
N LYS A 178 -11.58 -2.93 -2.97
CA LYS A 178 -11.07 -2.91 -4.34
C LYS A 178 -9.67 -2.29 -4.41
N GLU A 179 -9.44 -1.19 -3.71
CA GLU A 179 -8.13 -0.54 -3.66
C GLU A 179 -7.06 -1.44 -3.02
N VAL A 180 -7.36 -2.04 -1.88
CA VAL A 180 -6.45 -2.97 -1.19
C VAL A 180 -6.18 -4.19 -2.06
N PHE A 181 -7.21 -4.76 -2.67
CA PHE A 181 -7.06 -5.89 -3.59
C PHE A 181 -6.15 -5.53 -4.77
N GLN A 182 -6.33 -4.35 -5.35
CA GLN A 182 -5.51 -3.88 -6.46
C GLN A 182 -4.05 -3.70 -6.05
N LYS A 183 -3.77 -3.15 -4.87
CA LYS A 183 -2.41 -3.03 -4.32
C LYS A 183 -1.75 -4.40 -4.09
N VAL A 184 -2.49 -5.34 -3.53
CA VAL A 184 -2.02 -6.72 -3.32
C VAL A 184 -1.70 -7.41 -4.64
N LYS A 185 -2.54 -7.20 -5.67
CA LYS A 185 -2.31 -7.70 -7.03
C LYS A 185 -1.05 -7.10 -7.65
N ASP A 186 -0.90 -5.77 -7.60
CA ASP A 186 0.30 -5.09 -8.14
C ASP A 186 1.58 -5.60 -7.47
N GLY A 187 1.57 -5.75 -6.14
CA GLY A 187 2.70 -6.28 -5.40
C GLY A 187 3.06 -7.73 -5.79
N PHE A 188 2.05 -8.58 -6.00
CA PHE A 188 2.27 -9.95 -6.46
C PHE A 188 2.82 -9.99 -7.89
N ASP A 189 2.23 -9.24 -8.82
CA ASP A 189 2.67 -9.16 -10.22
C ASP A 189 4.12 -8.65 -10.32
N TYR A 190 4.50 -7.71 -9.44
CA TYR A 190 5.88 -7.21 -9.35
C TYR A 190 6.87 -8.26 -8.81
N LEU A 191 6.49 -9.03 -7.80
CA LEU A 191 7.38 -10.02 -7.16
C LEU A 191 7.45 -11.35 -7.91
N SER A 192 6.41 -11.72 -8.64
CA SER A 192 6.33 -13.00 -9.38
C SER A 192 7.50 -13.25 -10.34
N PRO A 193 8.00 -12.29 -11.15
CA PRO A 193 9.17 -12.51 -11.99
C PRO A 193 10.50 -12.44 -11.23
N ILE A 194 10.54 -11.79 -10.06
CA ILE A 194 11.75 -11.59 -9.24
C ILE A 194 12.06 -12.83 -8.38
N ALA A 195 11.03 -13.61 -8.04
CA ALA A 195 11.13 -14.79 -7.19
C ALA A 195 11.28 -16.11 -7.97
N GLN A 196 11.58 -16.05 -9.28
CA GLN A 196 11.89 -17.23 -10.09
C GLN A 196 13.35 -17.67 -9.98
#